data_AF-A0A965UFI6-F1
#
_entry.id   AF-A0A965UFI6-F1
#
_cell.length_a   1.000
_cell.length_b   1.000
_cell.length_c   1.000
_cell.angle_alpha   90.00
_cell.angle_beta   90.00
_cell.angle_gamma   90.00
#
_symmetry.space_group_name_H-M   'P 1'
#
loop_
_entity.id
_entity.type
_entity.pdbx_description
1 polymer ?
#
loop_
_entity_poly.entity_id
_entity_poly.type
_entity_poly.pdbx_seq_one_letter_code
_entity_poly.pdbx_strand_id
1 'polypeptide(L)'
;IAVRLVRDEHGRVTGRIDGVPSFRDGKITRVEQWLADQGRHLGQFERVSFYSDSPNDLPLLEKATHPVATNPSAELEAVAQERGWRILRLFA
;
A
#
# COMPACT_ATOMS: atom_id res chain seq x y z
N ILE A 1 3.47 4.43 5.38
CA ILE A 1 2.63 5.33 6.22
C ILE A 1 2.09 4.51 7.38
N ALA A 2 2.43 4.86 8.62
CA ALA A 2 1.99 4.08 9.78
C ALA A 2 0.52 4.35 10.10
N VAL A 3 -0.13 3.35 10.71
CA VAL A 3 -1.43 3.52 11.38
C VAL A 3 -1.23 4.49 12.55
N ARG A 4 -2.07 5.54 12.62
CA ARG A 4 -2.11 6.43 13.79
C ARG A 4 -3.06 5.84 14.83
N LEU A 5 -2.69 5.95 16.09
CA LEU A 5 -3.48 5.45 17.22
C LEU A 5 -3.91 6.62 18.09
N VAL A 6 -5.14 6.58 18.57
CA VAL A 6 -5.64 7.55 19.54
C VAL A 6 -4.87 7.37 20.84
N ARG A 7 -4.36 8.49 21.37
CA ARG A 7 -3.69 8.55 22.67
C ARG A 7 -4.58 9.23 23.70
N ASP A 8 -4.53 8.77 24.95
CA ASP A 8 -5.17 9.44 26.07
C ASP A 8 -4.40 10.72 26.48
N GLU A 9 -4.91 11.44 27.47
CA GLU A 9 -4.29 12.65 28.03
C GLU A 9 -2.89 12.44 28.61
N HIS A 10 -2.54 11.18 28.94
CA HIS A 10 -1.22 10.77 29.42
C HIS A 10 -0.31 10.25 28.28
N GLY A 11 -0.77 10.34 27.03
CA GLY A 11 -0.04 9.91 25.85
C GLY A 11 -0.05 8.40 25.59
N ARG A 12 -0.82 7.61 26.33
CA ARG A 12 -0.89 6.14 26.18
C ARG A 12 -1.81 5.73 25.05
N VAL A 13 -1.47 4.67 24.34
CA VAL A 13 -2.31 4.14 23.25
C VAL A 13 -3.59 3.52 23.82
N THR A 14 -4.73 3.90 23.25
CA THR A 14 -6.05 3.46 23.72
C THR A 14 -6.57 2.19 23.05
N GLY A 15 -5.84 1.67 22.05
CA GLY A 15 -6.28 0.56 21.19
C GLY A 15 -7.20 0.99 20.03
N ARG A 16 -7.64 2.26 20.00
CA ARG A 16 -8.42 2.81 18.89
C ARG A 16 -7.52 3.37 17.79
N ILE A 17 -7.94 3.17 16.54
CA ILE A 17 -7.29 3.76 15.37
C ILE A 17 -7.73 5.22 15.21
N ASP A 18 -6.76 6.08 14.94
CA ASP A 18 -6.97 7.49 14.63
C ASP A 18 -6.98 7.70 13.11
N GLY A 19 -8.17 7.94 12.56
CA GLY A 19 -8.41 8.11 11.13
C GLY A 19 -8.53 6.80 10.37
N VAL A 20 -8.08 6.80 9.11
CA VAL A 20 -8.22 5.65 8.21
C VAL A 20 -7.14 4.60 8.50
N PRO A 21 -7.50 3.33 8.77
CA PRO A 21 -6.52 2.26 8.91
C PRO A 21 -5.71 2.09 7.63
N SER A 22 -4.40 1.84 7.76
CA SER A 22 -3.52 1.54 6.62
C SER A 22 -3.65 0.07 6.20
N PHE A 23 -4.85 -0.35 5.81
CA PHE A 23 -5.19 -1.72 5.42
C PHE A 23 -6.06 -1.75 4.16
N ARG A 24 -5.74 -2.63 3.20
CA ARG A 24 -6.40 -2.71 1.88
C ARG A 24 -6.56 -1.32 1.25
N ASP A 25 -7.78 -0.94 0.87
CA ASP A 25 -8.10 0.38 0.28
C ASP A 25 -7.70 1.55 1.19
N GLY A 26 -7.72 1.34 2.51
CA GLY A 26 -7.25 2.34 3.46
C GLY A 26 -5.77 2.68 3.27
N LYS A 27 -4.94 1.77 2.73
CA LYS A 27 -3.57 2.12 2.33
C LYS A 27 -3.55 3.14 1.18
N ILE A 28 -4.45 3.03 0.20
CA ILE A 28 -4.56 3.99 -0.92
C ILE A 28 -4.96 5.35 -0.36
N THR A 29 -6.04 5.42 0.42
CA THR A 29 -6.51 6.67 1.02
C THR A 29 -5.40 7.35 1.81
N ARG A 30 -4.60 6.57 2.55
CA ARG A 30 -3.48 7.10 3.34
C ARG A 30 -2.34 7.63 2.47
N VAL A 31 -2.01 6.97 1.36
CA VAL A 31 -1.01 7.45 0.40
C VAL A 31 -1.47 8.75 -0.26
N GLU A 32 -2.72 8.81 -0.71
CA GLU A 32 -3.29 10.01 -1.34
C GLU A 32 -3.34 11.19 -0.35
N GLN A 33 -3.77 10.96 0.89
CA GLN A 33 -3.73 11.98 1.95
C GLN A 33 -2.32 12.51 2.19
N TRP A 34 -1.34 11.61 2.33
CA TRP A 34 0.05 12.01 2.55
C TRP A 34 0.62 12.83 1.39
N LEU A 35 0.29 12.48 0.14
CA LEU A 35 0.68 13.26 -1.02
C LEU A 35 -0.02 14.63 -1.03
N ALA A 36 -1.32 14.66 -0.72
CA ALA A 36 -2.10 15.89 -0.67
C ALA A 36 -1.56 16.88 0.40
N ASP A 37 -1.12 16.38 1.56
CA ASP A 37 -0.46 17.17 2.61
C ASP A 37 0.83 17.86 2.09
N GLN A 38 1.42 17.34 1.01
CA GLN A 38 2.58 17.92 0.33
C GLN A 38 2.22 18.68 -0.95
N GLY A 39 0.93 18.93 -1.21
CA GLY A 39 0.44 19.57 -2.43
C GLY A 39 0.64 18.72 -3.69
N ARG A 40 0.73 17.39 -3.55
CA ARG A 40 1.00 16.44 -4.63
C ARG A 40 -0.14 15.43 -4.81
N HIS A 41 -0.12 14.71 -5.92
CA HIS A 41 -1.00 13.54 -6.15
C HIS A 41 -0.31 12.49 -7.02
N LEU A 42 -0.79 11.24 -6.98
CA LEU A 42 -0.16 10.10 -7.66
C LEU A 42 0.02 10.31 -9.18
N GLY A 43 -0.95 10.96 -9.83
CA GLY A 43 -0.91 11.23 -11.27
C GLY A 43 0.18 12.21 -11.73
N GLN A 44 0.87 12.91 -10.81
CA GLN A 44 1.97 13.81 -11.16
C GLN A 44 3.28 13.08 -11.43
N PHE A 45 3.38 11.83 -11.01
CA PHE A 45 4.60 11.04 -11.18
C PHE A 45 4.51 10.27 -12.48
N GLU A 46 5.53 10.40 -13.32
CA GLU A 46 5.69 9.58 -14.52
C GLU A 46 5.70 8.08 -14.18
N ARG A 47 6.25 7.74 -13.01
CA ARG A 47 6.38 6.37 -12.53
C ARG A 47 5.99 6.23 -11.06
N VAL A 48 5.07 5.30 -10.79
CA VAL A 48 4.67 4.86 -9.46
C VAL A 48 4.86 3.35 -9.38
N SER A 49 5.75 2.91 -8.50
CA SER A 49 6.00 1.49 -8.24
C SER A 49 5.49 1.11 -6.86
N PHE A 50 4.70 0.03 -6.79
CA PHE A 50 4.33 -0.62 -5.53
C PHE A 50 4.88 -2.04 -5.51
N TYR A 51 5.47 -2.42 -4.37
CA TYR A 51 6.03 -3.74 -4.13
C TYR A 51 5.21 -4.41 -3.02
N SER A 52 4.66 -5.60 -3.29
CA SER A 52 3.97 -6.38 -2.25
C SER A 52 4.04 -7.87 -2.52
N ASP A 53 4.00 -8.66 -1.45
CA ASP A 53 3.94 -10.12 -1.41
C ASP A 53 2.50 -10.63 -1.20
N SER A 54 1.57 -9.75 -0.82
CA SER A 54 0.23 -10.12 -0.32
C SER A 54 -0.90 -9.64 -1.23
N PRO A 55 -1.94 -10.47 -1.48
CA PRO A 55 -3.13 -10.07 -2.22
C PRO A 55 -3.94 -8.99 -1.49
N ASN A 56 -3.72 -8.76 -0.19
CA ASN A 56 -4.32 -7.63 0.53
C ASN A 56 -3.93 -6.26 -0.06
N ASP A 57 -2.83 -6.20 -0.80
CA ASP A 57 -2.33 -4.99 -1.45
C ASP A 57 -2.66 -4.94 -2.94
N LEU A 58 -3.50 -5.85 -3.43
CA LEU A 58 -3.95 -5.82 -4.83
C LEU A 58 -4.50 -4.45 -5.25
N PRO A 59 -5.32 -3.75 -4.44
CA PRO A 59 -5.77 -2.41 -4.79
C PRO A 59 -4.61 -1.40 -4.99
N LEU A 60 -3.52 -1.52 -4.22
CA LEU A 60 -2.34 -0.65 -4.39
C LEU A 60 -1.56 -0.98 -5.66
N LEU A 61 -1.39 -2.27 -5.94
CA LEU A 61 -0.72 -2.73 -7.15
C LEU A 61 -1.50 -2.29 -8.40
N GLU A 62 -2.84 -2.31 -8.36
CA GLU A 62 -3.70 -1.80 -9.43
C GLU A 62 -3.56 -0.30 -9.68
N LYS A 63 -3.20 0.48 -8.66
CA LYS A 63 -2.95 1.93 -8.78
C LYS A 63 -1.54 2.26 -9.25
N ALA A 64 -0.61 1.31 -9.20
CA ALA A 64 0.77 1.52 -9.64
C ALA A 64 0.83 1.58 -11.17
N THR A 65 1.65 2.48 -11.73
CA THR A 65 2.00 2.37 -13.15
C THR A 65 3.00 1.24 -13.40
N HIS A 66 3.75 0.84 -12.37
CA HIS A 66 4.75 -0.22 -12.43
C HIS A 66 4.63 -1.16 -11.21
N PRO A 67 3.58 -1.98 -11.14
CA PRO A 67 3.40 -2.93 -10.04
C PRO A 67 4.46 -4.02 -10.03
N VAL A 68 4.88 -4.42 -8.82
CA VAL A 68 5.86 -5.49 -8.61
C VAL A 68 5.37 -6.45 -7.53
N ALA A 69 5.05 -7.68 -7.92
CA ALA A 69 4.77 -8.77 -6.99
C ALA A 69 6.10 -9.33 -6.45
N THR A 70 6.36 -9.18 -5.16
CA THR A 70 7.65 -9.49 -4.54
C THR A 70 7.52 -10.71 -3.64
N ASN A 71 8.17 -11.82 -3.98
CA ASN A 71 7.96 -13.13 -3.33
C ASN A 71 6.46 -13.45 -3.09
N PRO A 72 5.60 -13.35 -4.12
CA PRO A 72 4.15 -13.35 -3.94
C PRO A 72 3.63 -14.69 -3.38
N SER A 73 2.53 -14.62 -2.64
CA SER A 73 1.69 -15.80 -2.39
C SER A 73 1.16 -16.37 -3.71
N ALA A 74 0.68 -17.62 -3.69
CA ALA A 74 0.14 -18.27 -4.89
C ALA A 74 -1.00 -17.47 -5.54
N GLU A 75 -1.88 -16.86 -4.73
CA GLU A 75 -2.97 -16.00 -5.23
C GLU A 75 -2.44 -14.75 -5.94
N LEU A 76 -1.49 -14.04 -5.33
CA LEU A 76 -0.93 -12.84 -5.95
C LEU A 76 -0.06 -13.20 -7.17
N GLU A 77 0.62 -14.35 -7.15
CA GLU A 77 1.40 -14.84 -8.28
C GLU A 77 0.51 -15.09 -9.51
N ALA A 78 -0.64 -15.75 -9.32
CA ALA A 78 -1.61 -15.98 -10.40
C ALA A 78 -2.07 -14.66 -11.03
N VAL A 79 -2.44 -13.67 -10.21
CA VAL A 79 -2.84 -12.33 -10.69
C VAL A 79 -1.69 -11.62 -11.39
N ALA A 80 -0.48 -11.68 -10.84
CA ALA A 80 0.69 -11.05 -11.43
C ALA A 80 1.03 -11.66 -12.80
N GLN A 81 0.92 -12.99 -12.94
CA GLN A 81 1.12 -13.68 -14.22
C GLN A 81 0.03 -13.30 -15.24
N GLU A 82 -1.24 -13.32 -14.82
CA GLU A 82 -2.38 -12.94 -15.67
C GLU A 82 -2.25 -11.51 -16.22
N ARG A 83 -1.81 -10.58 -15.36
CA ARG A 83 -1.72 -9.15 -15.69
C ARG A 83 -0.35 -8.72 -16.24
N GLY A 84 0.57 -9.67 -16.42
CA GLY A 84 1.94 -9.39 -16.87
C GLY A 84 2.74 -8.49 -15.92
N TRP A 85 2.41 -8.50 -14.63
CA TRP A 85 3.14 -7.74 -13.61
C TRP A 85 4.51 -8.38 -13.34
N ARG A 86 5.49 -7.54 -13.02
CA ARG A 86 6.82 -8.03 -12.68
C ARG A 86 6.76 -8.86 -11.40
N ILE A 87 7.26 -10.09 -11.46
CA ILE A 87 7.53 -10.91 -10.27
C ILE A 87 9.00 -10.79 -9.91
N LEU A 88 9.28 -10.43 -8.65
CA LEU A 88 10.63 -10.32 -8.11
C LEU A 88 10.79 -11.34 -6.97
N ARG A 89 11.73 -12.28 -7.11
CA ARG A 89 12.09 -13.23 -6.05
C ARG A 89 13.42 -12.80 -5.44
N LEU A 90 13.41 -12.40 -4.18
CA LEU A 90 14.57 -11.77 -3.51
C LEU A 90 15.47 -12.78 -2.77
N PHE A 91 14.92 -13.93 -2.40
CA PHE A 91 15.59 -14.91 -1.53
C PHE A 91 15.58 -16.33 -2.13
N ALA A 92 15.45 -16.43 -3.46
CA ALA A 92 15.47 -17.71 -4.17
C ALA A 92 16.90 -18.25 -4.32
#